data_AF-A0A5K1FSZ0-F1
#
_entry.id   AF-A0A5K1FSZ0-F1
#
_cell.length_a   1.000
_cell.length_b   1.000
_cell.length_c   1.000
_cell.angle_alpha   90.00
_cell.angle_beta   90.00
_cell.angle_gamma   90.00
#
_symmetry.space_group_name_H-M   'P 1'
#
loop_
_entity.id
_entity.type
_entity.pdbx_description
1 polymer ?
#
loop_
_entity_poly.entity_id
_entity_poly.type
_entity_poly.pdbx_seq_one_letter_code
_entity_poly.pdbx_strand_id
1 'polypeptide(L)'
;FELGLEKPDPKRALQSAVTIAASYIAGGLVPLIPYMFIPKASEAVVTSVGVTLLALLFFGYVKGRFTGNKPFRSALETTLIGAIASAAAFGMARA
;
A
#
# COMPACT_ATOMS: atom_id res chain seq x y z
N PHE A 1 20.51 -26.99 -4.96
CA PHE A 1 20.14 -27.01 -3.53
C PHE A 1 21.33 -26.76 -2.61
N GLU A 2 22.54 -26.54 -3.15
CA GLU A 2 23.79 -26.30 -2.41
C GLU A 2 23.90 -24.90 -1.77
N LEU A 3 22.87 -24.05 -1.92
CA LEU A 3 22.78 -22.68 -1.39
C LEU A 3 21.89 -22.56 -0.13
N GLY A 4 21.41 -23.66 0.43
CA GLY A 4 20.47 -23.65 1.57
C GLY A 4 19.07 -23.14 1.24
N LEU A 5 18.74 -23.00 -0.04
CA LEU A 5 17.44 -22.53 -0.53
C LEU A 5 16.55 -23.74 -0.85
N GLU A 6 15.31 -23.72 -0.37
CA GLU A 6 14.31 -24.77 -0.61
C GLU A 6 13.81 -24.77 -2.06
N LYS A 7 13.46 -25.93 -2.62
CA LYS A 7 13.13 -26.07 -4.05
C LYS A 7 11.83 -25.33 -4.32
N PRO A 8 11.83 -24.27 -5.15
CA PRO A 8 10.61 -23.51 -5.38
C PRO A 8 9.58 -24.41 -6.06
N ASP A 9 8.43 -24.56 -5.41
CA ASP A 9 7.30 -25.29 -5.99
C ASP A 9 6.72 -24.44 -7.13
N PRO A 10 6.70 -24.94 -8.38
CA PRO A 10 6.19 -24.20 -9.53
C PRO A 10 4.73 -23.74 -9.37
N LYS A 11 3.91 -24.43 -8.55
CA LYS A 11 2.53 -23.99 -8.26
C LYS A 11 2.47 -22.75 -7.36
N ARG A 12 3.46 -22.56 -6.48
CA ARG A 12 3.55 -21.38 -5.59
C ARG A 12 3.86 -20.10 -6.38
N ALA A 13 4.54 -20.21 -7.51
CA ALA A 13 4.86 -19.05 -8.35
C ALA A 13 3.60 -18.37 -8.90
N LEU A 14 2.66 -19.16 -9.45
CA LEU A 14 1.40 -18.63 -9.98
C LEU A 14 0.52 -18.05 -8.87
N GLN A 15 0.41 -18.74 -7.74
CA GLN A 15 -0.34 -18.26 -6.58
C GLN A 15 0.21 -16.93 -6.05
N SER A 16 1.53 -16.80 -5.97
CA SER A 16 2.20 -15.55 -5.57
C SER A 16 1.87 -14.41 -6.53
N ALA A 17 2.00 -14.65 -7.84
CA ALA A 17 1.72 -13.64 -8.86
C ALA A 17 0.27 -13.15 -8.79
N VAL A 18 -0.70 -14.06 -8.71
CA VAL A 18 -2.13 -13.71 -8.61
C VAL A 18 -2.42 -12.95 -7.32
N THR A 19 -1.84 -13.39 -6.19
CA THR A 19 -2.05 -12.72 -4.89
C THR A 19 -1.50 -11.30 -4.90
N ILE A 20 -0.31 -11.08 -5.45
CA ILE A 20 0.30 -9.75 -5.56
C ILE A 20 -0.53 -8.87 -6.50
N ALA A 21 -0.92 -9.37 -7.67
CA ALA A 21 -1.71 -8.62 -8.63
C ALA A 21 -3.06 -8.17 -8.04
N ALA A 22 -3.80 -9.10 -7.43
CA ALA A 22 -5.08 -8.80 -6.79
C ALA A 22 -4.91 -7.80 -5.63
N SER A 23 -3.86 -7.95 -4.81
CA SER A 23 -3.57 -7.03 -3.70
C SER A 23 -3.20 -5.63 -4.20
N TYR A 24 -2.45 -5.52 -5.30
CA TYR A 24 -2.10 -4.24 -5.91
C TYR A 24 -3.32 -3.52 -6.47
N ILE A 25 -4.22 -4.23 -7.13
CA ILE A 25 -5.48 -3.67 -7.64
C ILE A 25 -6.33 -3.19 -6.46
N ALA A 26 -6.55 -4.04 -5.46
CA ALA A 26 -7.35 -3.70 -4.30
C ALA A 26 -6.78 -2.49 -3.54
N GLY A 27 -5.46 -2.47 -3.29
CA GLY A 27 -4.78 -1.37 -2.63
C GLY A 27 -4.77 -0.07 -3.45
N GLY A 28 -4.57 -0.16 -4.77
CA GLY A 28 -4.59 0.98 -5.67
C GLY A 28 -5.97 1.61 -5.85
N LEU A 29 -7.05 0.84 -5.66
CA LEU A 29 -8.41 1.37 -5.69
C LEU A 29 -8.72 2.25 -4.48
N VAL A 30 -8.12 2.01 -3.32
CA VAL A 30 -8.38 2.77 -2.09
C VAL A 30 -8.26 4.29 -2.27
N PRO A 31 -7.15 4.87 -2.77
CA PRO A 31 -7.04 6.30 -3.02
C PRO A 31 -7.98 6.82 -4.12
N LEU A 32 -8.41 5.95 -5.05
CA LEU A 32 -9.27 6.33 -6.18
C LEU A 32 -10.76 6.37 -5.82
N ILE A 33 -11.18 5.64 -4.78
CA ILE A 33 -12.58 5.57 -4.34
C ILE A 33 -13.22 6.97 -4.19
N PRO A 34 -12.61 7.94 -3.49
CA PRO A 34 -13.24 9.26 -3.32
C PRO A 34 -13.49 10.01 -4.63
N TYR A 35 -12.63 9.82 -5.64
CA TYR A 35 -12.78 10.42 -6.96
C TYR A 35 -13.94 9.82 -7.77
N MET A 36 -14.41 8.62 -7.43
CA MET A 36 -15.58 8.02 -8.07
C MET A 36 -16.90 8.66 -7.61
N PHE A 37 -16.91 9.26 -6.41
CA PHE A 37 -18.13 9.79 -5.78
C PHE A 37 -18.12 11.32 -5.63
N ILE A 38 -16.96 11.97 -5.60
CA ILE A 38 -16.82 13.42 -5.39
C ILE A 38 -16.41 14.07 -6.73
N PRO A 39 -17.30 14.83 -7.38
CA PRO A 39 -17.02 15.42 -8.70
C PRO A 39 -15.91 16.47 -8.69
N LYS A 40 -15.74 17.17 -7.56
CA LYS A 40 -14.73 18.22 -7.40
C LYS A 40 -13.40 17.59 -6.99
N ALA A 41 -12.41 17.65 -7.88
CA ALA A 41 -11.09 17.09 -7.64
C ALA A 41 -10.39 17.65 -6.38
N SER A 42 -10.59 18.94 -6.06
CA SER A 42 -10.01 19.58 -4.87
C SER A 42 -10.60 19.06 -3.55
N GLU A 43 -11.87 18.68 -3.54
CA GLU A 43 -12.50 18.05 -2.37
C GLU A 43 -12.12 16.55 -2.33
N ALA A 44 -12.17 15.87 -3.49
CA ALA A 44 -11.83 14.46 -3.62
C ALA A 44 -10.39 14.13 -3.17
N VAL A 45 -9.41 14.99 -3.49
CA VAL A 45 -8.01 14.78 -3.09
C VAL A 45 -7.84 14.84 -1.57
N VAL A 46 -8.51 15.76 -0.89
CA VAL A 46 -8.43 15.88 0.58
C VAL A 46 -9.02 14.65 1.24
N THR A 47 -10.18 14.19 0.77
CA THR A 47 -10.80 12.94 1.25
C THR A 47 -9.92 11.73 0.94
N SER A 48 -9.33 11.66 -0.26
CA SER A 48 -8.43 10.57 -0.69
C SER A 48 -7.19 10.47 0.18
N VAL A 49 -6.55 11.60 0.52
CA VAL A 49 -5.41 11.62 1.44
C VAL A 49 -5.81 11.03 2.80
N GLY A 50 -6.93 11.45 3.37
CA GLY A 50 -7.41 10.93 4.65
C GLY A 50 -7.66 9.42 4.63
N VAL A 51 -8.40 8.94 3.61
CA VAL A 51 -8.69 7.50 3.44
C VAL A 51 -7.41 6.68 3.25
N THR A 52 -6.49 7.18 2.43
CA THR A 52 -5.22 6.49 2.14
C THR A 52 -4.32 6.41 3.37
N LEU A 53 -4.22 7.47 4.17
CA LEU A 53 -3.44 7.46 5.41
C LEU A 53 -4.01 6.45 6.42
N LEU A 54 -5.33 6.38 6.57
CA LEU A 54 -5.98 5.38 7.42
C LEU A 54 -5.71 3.96 6.93
N ALA A 55 -5.77 3.74 5.61
CA ALA A 55 -5.46 2.44 5.01
C ALA A 55 -3.98 2.06 5.21
N LEU A 56 -3.03 2.98 5.02
CA LEU A 56 -1.61 2.74 5.25
C LEU A 56 -1.29 2.43 6.71
N LEU A 57 -1.94 3.13 7.65
CA LEU A 57 -1.82 2.83 9.08
C LEU A 57 -2.34 1.42 9.39
N PHE A 58 -3.51 1.07 8.86
CA PHE A 58 -4.11 -0.25 9.04
C PHE A 58 -3.23 -1.36 8.45
N PHE A 59 -2.86 -1.27 7.18
CA PHE A 59 -2.03 -2.28 6.52
C PHE A 59 -0.63 -2.36 7.12
N GLY A 60 -0.05 -1.23 7.54
CA GLY A 60 1.24 -1.20 8.21
C GLY A 60 1.19 -1.85 9.61
N TYR A 61 0.10 -1.67 10.36
CA TYR A 61 -0.13 -2.37 11.63
C TYR A 61 -0.27 -3.88 11.42
N VAL A 62 -1.13 -4.27 10.47
CA VAL A 62 -1.38 -5.67 10.10
C VAL A 62 -0.08 -6.34 9.67
N LYS A 63 0.69 -5.70 8.78
CA LYS A 63 2.03 -6.14 8.38
C LYS A 63 2.92 -6.38 9.58
N GLY A 64 3.02 -5.42 10.50
CA GLY A 64 3.87 -5.57 11.69
C GLY A 64 3.45 -6.72 12.58
N ARG A 65 2.14 -6.95 12.73
CA ARG A 65 1.62 -8.08 13.51
C ARG A 65 1.99 -9.43 12.89
N PHE A 66 1.90 -9.56 11.57
CA PHE A 66 2.20 -10.81 10.85
C PHE A 66 3.70 -11.07 10.69
N THR A 67 4.55 -10.05 10.59
CA THR A 67 6.00 -10.22 10.38
C THR A 67 6.80 -10.31 11.69
N GLY A 68 6.14 -10.26 12.86
CA GLY A 68 6.81 -10.29 14.17
C GLY A 68 7.49 -8.96 14.56
N ASN A 69 7.30 -7.90 13.77
CA ASN A 69 7.79 -6.55 14.10
C ASN A 69 6.85 -5.83 15.08
N LYS A 70 7.31 -4.70 15.65
CA LYS A 70 6.47 -3.84 16.51
C LYS A 70 5.33 -3.24 15.66
N PRO A 71 4.05 -3.59 15.87
CA PRO A 71 2.96 -3.24 14.96
C PRO A 71 2.79 -1.73 14.74
N PHE A 72 2.83 -0.95 15.83
CA PHE A 72 2.72 0.51 15.76
C PHE A 72 3.86 1.17 14.99
N ARG A 73 5.08 0.65 15.12
CA ARG A 73 6.23 1.17 14.39
C ARG A 73 6.10 0.89 12.90
N SER A 74 5.70 -0.33 12.54
CA SER A 74 5.42 -0.72 11.15
C SER A 74 4.30 0.11 10.51
N ALA A 75 3.24 0.43 11.29
CA ALA A 75 2.17 1.33 10.86
C ALA A 75 2.69 2.74 10.54
N LEU A 76 3.47 3.33 11.46
CA LEU A 76 4.04 4.66 11.27
C LEU A 76 5.02 4.71 10.11
N GLU A 77 5.94 3.73 9.99
CA GLU A 77 6.90 3.66 8.89
C GLU A 77 6.20 3.57 7.53
N THR A 78 5.20 2.69 7.41
CA THR A 78 4.44 2.52 6.16
C THR A 78 3.70 3.79 5.76
N THR A 79 3.09 4.47 6.74
CA THR A 79 2.35 5.72 6.53
C THR A 79 3.28 6.87 6.14
N LEU A 80 4.43 7.00 6.81
CA LEU A 80 5.42 8.04 6.51
C LEU A 80 6.02 7.88 5.12
N ILE A 81 6.35 6.65 4.70
CA ILE A 81 6.84 6.38 3.34
C ILE A 81 5.80 6.82 2.30
N GLY A 82 4.54 6.45 2.51
CA GLY A 82 3.45 6.83 1.61
C GLY A 82 3.22 8.35 1.55
N ALA A 83 3.27 9.03 2.71
CA ALA A 83 3.13 10.48 2.79
C ALA A 83 4.26 11.21 2.06
N ILE A 84 5.52 10.78 2.25
CA ILE A 84 6.69 11.36 1.58
C ILE A 84 6.61 11.13 0.06
N ALA A 85 6.30 9.91 -0.38
CA ALA A 85 6.16 9.60 -1.80
C ALA A 85 5.05 10.45 -2.46
N SER A 86 3.91 10.60 -1.79
CA SER A 86 2.80 11.42 -2.27
C SER A 86 3.17 12.91 -2.35
N ALA A 87 3.86 13.42 -1.33
CA ALA A 87 4.34 14.81 -1.32
C ALA A 87 5.35 15.06 -2.46
N ALA A 88 6.26 14.12 -2.71
CA ALA A 88 7.22 14.20 -3.81
C ALA A 88 6.50 14.18 -5.17
N ALA A 89 5.54 13.28 -5.38
CA ALA A 89 4.74 13.22 -6.60
C ALA A 89 3.93 14.50 -6.84
N PHE A 90 3.30 15.04 -5.80
CA PHE A 90 2.58 16.31 -5.86
C PHE A 90 3.50 17.49 -6.18
N GLY A 91 4.69 17.53 -5.57
CA GLY A 91 5.72 18.54 -5.85
C GLY A 91 6.18 18.49 -7.30
N MET A 92 6.43 17.30 -7.85
CA MET A 92 6.78 17.12 -9.26
C MET A 92 5.64 17.48 -10.21
N ALA A 93 4.40 17.17 -9.86
CA ALA A 93 3.25 17.49 -10.71
C ALA A 93 2.92 18.99 -10.76
N ARG A 94 3.38 19.77 -9.76
CA ARG A 94 3.14 21.21 -9.66
C ARG A 94 4.30 22.06 -10.23
N ALA A 95 5.51 21.52 -10.25
CA ALA A 95 6.71 22.16 -10.81
C ALA A 95 6.62 22.27 -12.34
#